data_AF-A0A8T5UCQ8-F1
#
_entry.id   AF-A0A8T5UCQ8-F1
#
_cell.length_a   1.000
_cell.length_b   1.000
_cell.length_c   1.000
_cell.angle_alpha   90.00
_cell.angle_beta   90.00
_cell.angle_gamma   90.00
#
_symmetry.space_group_name_H-M   'P 1'
#
loop_
_entity.id
_entity.type
_entity.pdbx_description
1 polymer ?
#
loop_
_entity_poly.entity_id
_entity_poly.type
_entity_poly.pdbx_seq_one_letter_code
_entity_poly.pdbx_strand_id
1 'polypeptide(L)'
;MKKIGVISGKGGVGKTSLVASLASIAYKDQDINLIILDCDVDAPNLALILPPKSEEDVVTQDTFTTKKARFLEEKCVNCKQCYDDHFCEFNALNWNESDNIPIIDYLACEGCGACKVLCPEDAFEINPVKSGEIIKYETDIGFPLIYGKTKLGSTTSGLLVSEVKWHATSIKEFNDANLILIDGPPGIGCPVIATVSGLDYIVAITEPTPSGLHDLSRAIEMVNQFNIPFGIVINKADLKSASQKQLNKYIEKAGHEILGRINFDLSIPEAMSYAEPVVDYAPESVASQAINRIYIKLKQVLAKL
;
A
#
# COMPACT_ATOMS: atom_id res chain seq x y z
N MET A 1 -18.78 10.96 -3.00
CA MET A 1 -17.34 10.74 -2.82
C MET A 1 -16.93 9.52 -3.64
N LYS A 2 -15.86 9.61 -4.43
CA LYS A 2 -15.29 8.50 -5.22
C LYS A 2 -13.95 8.08 -4.60
N LYS A 3 -13.70 6.77 -4.49
CA LYS A 3 -12.46 6.17 -3.98
C LYS A 3 -11.73 5.46 -5.10
N ILE A 4 -10.54 5.95 -5.42
CA ILE A 4 -9.72 5.44 -6.52
C ILE A 4 -8.41 4.92 -5.96
N GLY A 5 -8.10 3.66 -6.25
CA GLY A 5 -6.80 3.08 -5.88
C GLY A 5 -5.91 2.91 -7.09
N VAL A 6 -4.64 3.25 -6.94
CA VAL A 6 -3.61 2.94 -7.93
C VAL A 6 -2.82 1.74 -7.43
N ILE A 7 -2.80 0.65 -8.21
CA ILE A 7 -2.12 -0.59 -7.84
C ILE A 7 -1.15 -1.03 -8.93
N SER A 8 -0.19 -1.87 -8.55
CA SER A 8 0.72 -2.53 -9.48
C SER A 8 1.02 -3.94 -9.04
N GLY A 9 1.23 -4.86 -10.00
CA GLY A 9 1.64 -6.23 -9.68
C GLY A 9 3.07 -6.32 -9.12
N LYS A 10 3.89 -5.29 -9.29
CA LYS A 10 5.28 -5.23 -8.79
C LYS A 10 5.69 -3.82 -8.36
N GLY A 11 6.78 -3.73 -7.60
CA GLY A 11 7.40 -2.47 -7.21
C GLY A 11 8.15 -1.78 -8.35
N GLY A 12 8.37 -0.47 -8.23
CA GLY A 12 9.24 0.30 -9.14
C GLY A 12 8.66 0.65 -10.51
N VAL A 13 7.35 0.52 -10.72
CA VAL A 13 6.68 0.84 -12.00
C VAL A 13 6.24 2.31 -12.12
N GLY A 14 6.52 3.16 -11.14
CA GLY A 14 6.14 4.59 -11.13
C GLY A 14 4.75 4.89 -10.57
N LYS A 15 4.20 3.97 -9.75
CA LYS A 15 2.89 4.08 -9.11
C LYS A 15 2.77 5.34 -8.23
N THR A 16 3.67 5.50 -7.26
CA THR A 16 3.66 6.64 -6.33
C THR A 16 3.85 7.97 -7.07
N SER A 17 4.74 8.03 -8.06
CA SER A 17 4.93 9.24 -8.89
C SER A 17 3.67 9.59 -9.70
N LEU A 18 2.96 8.59 -10.22
CA LEU A 18 1.68 8.78 -10.89
C LEU A 18 0.62 9.29 -9.91
N VAL A 19 0.52 8.71 -8.71
CA VAL A 19 -0.43 9.13 -7.68
C VAL A 19 -0.20 10.59 -7.29
N ALA A 20 1.05 10.97 -6.97
CA ALA A 20 1.39 12.34 -6.60
C ALA A 20 1.00 13.35 -7.70
N SER A 21 1.24 12.97 -8.95
CA SER A 21 0.92 13.81 -10.11
C SER A 21 -0.59 13.92 -10.36
N LEU A 22 -1.32 12.81 -10.27
CA LEU A 22 -2.78 12.81 -10.39
C LEU A 22 -3.42 13.64 -9.27
N ALA A 23 -2.88 13.55 -8.06
CA ALA A 23 -3.32 14.35 -6.93
C ALA A 23 -3.15 15.86 -7.15
N SER A 24 -1.95 16.29 -7.57
CA SER A 24 -1.69 17.70 -7.84
C SER A 24 -2.61 18.26 -8.94
N ILE A 25 -2.83 17.50 -10.02
CA ILE A 25 -3.77 17.91 -11.07
C ILE A 25 -5.20 17.95 -10.54
N ALA A 26 -5.63 16.93 -9.79
CA ALA A 26 -6.98 16.85 -9.26
C ALA A 26 -7.29 18.00 -8.29
N TYR A 27 -6.33 18.38 -7.45
CA TYR A 27 -6.50 19.47 -6.49
C TYR A 27 -6.65 20.85 -7.15
N LYS A 28 -6.12 21.04 -8.37
CA LYS A 28 -6.32 22.28 -9.14
C LYS A 28 -7.72 22.40 -9.73
N ASP A 29 -8.50 21.31 -9.71
CA ASP A 29 -9.89 21.28 -10.16
C ASP A 29 -10.81 21.82 -9.05
N GLN A 30 -11.48 22.95 -9.28
CA GLN A 30 -12.24 23.67 -8.24
C GLN A 30 -13.37 22.83 -7.63
N ASP A 31 -13.85 21.83 -8.36
CA ASP A 31 -14.90 20.93 -7.91
C ASP A 31 -14.37 19.73 -7.10
N ILE A 32 -13.07 19.64 -6.81
CA ILE A 32 -12.46 18.49 -6.13
C ILE A 32 -11.95 18.86 -4.74
N ASN A 33 -12.47 18.15 -3.74
CA ASN A 33 -11.92 18.10 -2.39
C ASN A 33 -11.22 16.75 -2.23
N LEU A 34 -9.89 16.77 -2.22
CA LEU A 34 -9.04 15.58 -2.29
C LEU A 34 -8.56 15.14 -0.90
N ILE A 35 -8.56 13.83 -0.66
CA ILE A 35 -7.76 13.17 0.38
C ILE A 35 -6.86 12.15 -0.28
N ILE A 36 -5.62 12.05 0.18
CA ILE A 36 -4.69 11.01 -0.25
C ILE A 36 -4.40 10.04 0.88
N LEU A 37 -4.44 8.75 0.55
CA LEU A 37 -3.99 7.68 1.42
C LEU A 37 -2.79 6.97 0.78
N ASP A 38 -1.67 6.87 1.48
CA ASP A 38 -0.59 5.96 1.09
C ASP A 38 -0.72 4.65 1.90
N CYS A 39 -1.15 3.61 1.18
CA CYS A 39 -1.36 2.27 1.70
C CYS A 39 -0.17 1.33 1.40
N ASP A 40 0.94 1.85 0.85
CA ASP A 40 2.20 1.12 0.78
C ASP A 40 2.96 1.23 2.10
N VAL A 41 2.38 0.66 3.17
CA VAL A 41 2.80 0.90 4.56
C VAL A 41 4.22 0.42 4.90
N ASP A 42 4.77 -0.46 4.06
CA ASP A 42 6.14 -0.96 4.19
C ASP A 42 7.15 -0.03 3.49
N ALA A 43 6.70 0.78 2.54
CA ALA A 43 7.51 1.77 1.83
C ALA A 43 6.67 3.01 1.44
N PRO A 44 6.21 3.83 2.42
CA PRO A 44 5.29 4.94 2.18
C PRO A 44 6.02 6.13 1.53
N ASN A 45 6.30 6.00 0.24
CA ASN A 45 7.15 6.92 -0.51
C ASN A 45 6.41 8.21 -0.90
N LEU A 46 5.09 8.27 -0.76
CA LEU A 46 4.34 9.44 -1.17
C LEU A 46 4.67 10.68 -0.33
N ALA A 47 5.00 10.47 0.95
CA ALA A 47 5.48 11.52 1.85
C ALA A 47 6.81 12.16 1.41
N LEU A 48 7.61 11.46 0.59
CA LEU A 48 8.85 11.99 0.03
C LEU A 48 8.61 12.93 -1.16
N ILE A 49 7.45 12.81 -1.83
CA ILE A 49 7.07 13.63 -3.00
C ILE A 49 6.09 14.74 -2.61
N LEU A 50 5.40 14.59 -1.47
CA LEU A 50 4.39 15.50 -0.99
C LEU A 50 4.68 15.81 0.49
N PRO A 51 5.71 16.62 0.78
CA PRO A 51 6.11 16.94 2.14
C PRO A 51 5.04 17.79 2.85
N PRO A 52 5.04 17.84 4.19
CA PRO A 52 4.18 18.75 4.95
C PRO A 52 4.59 20.22 4.75
N LYS A 53 3.66 21.15 4.96
CA LYS A 53 3.97 22.60 5.04
C LYS A 53 4.96 22.93 6.16
N SER A 54 4.81 22.25 7.29
CA SER A 54 5.67 22.36 8.47
C SER A 54 5.74 21.01 9.18
N GLU A 55 6.90 20.67 9.73
CA GLU A 55 7.07 19.47 10.56
C GLU A 55 6.21 19.50 11.84
N GLU A 56 5.84 20.70 12.31
CA GLU A 56 4.96 20.87 13.47
C GLU A 56 3.51 20.45 13.19
N ASP A 57 3.10 20.39 11.92
CA ASP A 57 1.75 19.99 11.51
C ASP A 57 1.59 18.47 11.39
N VAL A 58 2.68 17.71 11.56
CA VAL A 58 2.69 16.25 11.44
C VAL A 58 2.14 15.61 12.71
N VAL A 59 1.02 14.92 12.58
CA VAL A 59 0.38 14.16 13.66
C VAL A 59 0.66 12.68 13.46
N THR A 60 1.22 12.06 14.50
CA THR A 60 1.56 10.63 14.51
C THR A 60 0.78 9.90 15.60
N GLN A 61 0.22 8.74 15.25
CA GLN A 61 -0.48 7.86 16.17
C GLN A 61 0.09 6.44 16.09
N ASP A 62 0.38 5.84 17.23
CA ASP A 62 0.82 4.45 17.32
C ASP A 62 -0.31 3.47 16.98
N THR A 63 0.03 2.40 16.26
CA THR A 63 -0.85 1.26 15.99
C THR A 63 -0.33 -0.01 16.68
N PHE A 64 -1.26 -0.90 17.03
CA PHE A 64 -1.03 -2.15 17.76
C PHE A 64 -1.74 -3.34 17.11
N THR A 65 -1.62 -3.46 15.78
CA THR A 65 -2.25 -4.53 14.99
C THR A 65 -1.56 -5.88 15.10
N THR A 66 -0.28 -5.90 15.44
CA THR A 66 0.51 -7.12 15.62
C THR A 66 0.31 -7.66 17.04
N LYS A 67 0.21 -8.98 17.18
CA LYS A 67 0.23 -9.66 18.48
C LYS A 67 1.50 -10.50 18.59
N LYS A 68 2.04 -10.63 19.80
CA LYS A 68 3.19 -11.50 20.07
C LYS A 68 2.96 -12.28 21.35
N ALA A 69 3.54 -13.47 21.41
CA ALA A 69 3.55 -14.26 22.62
C ALA A 69 4.54 -13.66 23.62
N ARG A 70 4.14 -13.61 24.89
CA ARG A 70 4.99 -13.28 26.04
C ARG A 70 4.99 -14.48 26.98
N PHE A 71 6.18 -14.97 27.29
CA PHE A 71 6.37 -16.06 28.25
C PHE A 71 6.42 -15.51 29.68
N LEU A 72 5.75 -16.20 30.59
CA LEU A 72 5.71 -15.92 32.03
C LEU A 72 6.43 -17.07 32.76
N GLU A 73 7.68 -16.83 33.14
CA GLU A 73 8.55 -17.84 33.73
C GLU A 73 8.00 -18.37 35.05
N GLU A 74 7.38 -17.50 35.85
CA GLU A 74 6.83 -17.81 37.16
C GLU A 74 5.68 -18.84 37.16
N LYS A 75 5.06 -19.07 35.99
CA LYS A 75 3.98 -20.06 35.82
C LYS A 75 4.45 -21.36 35.18
N CYS A 76 5.68 -21.40 34.66
CA CYS A 76 6.15 -22.54 33.91
C CYS A 76 6.50 -23.70 34.84
N VAL A 77 5.91 -24.86 34.57
CA VAL A 77 6.24 -26.14 35.25
C VAL A 77 7.17 -27.03 34.42
N ASN A 78 7.81 -26.45 33.39
CA ASN A 78 8.78 -27.11 32.51
C ASN A 78 8.29 -28.42 31.84
N CYS A 79 6.99 -28.51 31.54
CA CYS A 79 6.36 -29.73 30.99
C CYS A 79 6.66 -30.00 29.50
N LYS A 80 7.34 -29.09 28.79
CA LYS A 80 7.71 -29.14 27.36
C LYS A 80 6.55 -29.27 26.34
N GLN A 81 5.28 -29.32 26.76
CA GLN A 81 4.11 -29.40 25.86
C GLN A 81 4.03 -28.24 24.83
N CYS A 82 4.51 -27.05 25.19
CA CYS A 82 4.56 -25.91 24.28
C CYS A 82 5.68 -26.00 23.23
N TYR A 83 6.44 -27.09 23.19
CA TYR A 83 7.57 -27.30 22.28
C TYR A 83 7.50 -28.67 21.57
N ASP A 84 7.20 -29.74 22.31
CA ASP A 84 7.39 -31.13 21.85
C ASP A 84 6.69 -31.46 20.51
N ASP A 85 5.50 -30.91 20.27
CA ASP A 85 4.70 -31.23 19.08
C ASP A 85 5.02 -30.38 17.83
N HIS A 86 6.01 -29.46 17.90
CA HIS A 86 6.39 -28.56 16.79
C HIS A 86 5.18 -27.88 16.09
N PHE A 87 4.09 -27.63 16.82
CA PHE A 87 2.86 -27.03 16.30
C PHE A 87 3.05 -25.60 15.77
N CYS A 88 4.17 -24.96 16.12
CA CYS A 88 4.46 -23.62 15.67
C CYS A 88 4.92 -23.65 14.21
N GLU A 89 3.98 -23.45 13.29
CA GLU A 89 4.25 -23.36 11.84
C GLU A 89 5.29 -22.28 11.49
N PHE A 90 5.48 -21.30 12.37
CA PHE A 90 6.43 -20.20 12.20
C PHE A 90 7.81 -20.49 12.81
N ASN A 91 8.00 -21.64 13.45
CA ASN A 91 9.22 -22.02 14.16
C ASN A 91 9.71 -20.96 15.18
N ALA A 92 8.76 -20.28 15.83
CA ALA A 92 9.03 -19.18 16.74
C ALA A 92 9.33 -19.62 18.18
N LEU A 93 9.25 -20.91 18.49
CA LEU A 93 9.47 -21.46 19.83
C LEU A 93 10.63 -22.43 19.82
N ASN A 94 11.64 -22.11 20.62
CA ASN A 94 12.81 -22.95 20.86
C ASN A 94 12.86 -23.35 22.34
N TRP A 95 13.62 -24.39 22.67
CA TRP A 95 13.83 -24.82 24.04
C TRP A 95 15.25 -24.50 24.51
N ASN A 96 15.38 -23.87 25.68
CA ASN A 96 16.67 -23.70 26.35
C ASN A 96 16.88 -24.84 27.34
N GLU A 97 17.81 -25.74 27.02
CA GLU A 97 18.12 -26.89 27.89
C GLU A 97 18.86 -26.50 29.17
N SER A 98 19.55 -25.35 29.22
CA SER A 98 20.29 -24.91 30.41
C SER A 98 19.36 -24.45 31.52
N ASP A 99 18.36 -23.64 31.15
CA ASP A 99 17.39 -23.05 32.08
C ASP A 99 16.07 -23.83 32.12
N ASN A 100 15.95 -24.87 31.29
CA ASN A 100 14.77 -25.73 31.13
C ASN A 100 13.47 -24.96 30.84
N ILE A 101 13.54 -23.90 30.02
CA ILE A 101 12.41 -23.02 29.68
C ILE A 101 12.32 -22.78 28.16
N PRO A 102 11.11 -22.46 27.64
CA PRO A 102 10.95 -22.06 26.25
C PRO A 102 11.52 -20.65 25.99
N ILE A 103 12.13 -20.46 24.82
CA ILE A 103 12.55 -19.17 24.27
C ILE A 103 11.70 -18.86 23.04
N ILE A 104 11.14 -17.66 23.00
CA ILE A 104 10.37 -17.18 21.85
C ILE A 104 11.30 -16.38 20.94
N ASP A 105 11.44 -16.80 19.69
CA ASP A 105 11.95 -15.92 18.63
C ASP A 105 10.85 -14.89 18.33
N TYR A 106 11.10 -13.67 18.80
CA TYR A 106 10.15 -12.58 18.71
C TYR A 106 9.89 -12.11 17.28
N LEU A 107 10.87 -12.27 16.38
CA LEU A 107 10.72 -11.88 14.96
C LEU A 107 9.86 -12.90 14.23
N ALA A 108 10.09 -14.20 14.47
CA ALA A 108 9.31 -15.27 13.85
C ALA A 108 7.89 -15.43 14.45
N CYS A 109 7.65 -14.99 15.68
CA CYS A 109 6.36 -15.17 16.33
C CYS A 109 5.24 -14.38 15.64
N GLU A 110 4.18 -15.04 15.18
CA GLU A 110 2.99 -14.38 14.60
C GLU A 110 1.89 -14.06 15.64
N GLY A 111 2.10 -14.42 16.91
CA GLY A 111 1.10 -14.21 17.96
C GLY A 111 -0.21 -14.97 17.75
N CYS A 112 -0.19 -16.08 17.02
CA CYS A 112 -1.38 -16.89 16.70
C CYS A 112 -2.09 -17.48 17.94
N GLY A 113 -1.38 -17.59 19.07
CA GLY A 113 -1.95 -18.04 20.34
C GLY A 113 -1.88 -19.54 20.61
N ALA A 114 -1.35 -20.35 19.69
CA ALA A 114 -1.28 -21.79 19.87
C ALA A 114 -0.50 -22.22 21.13
N CYS A 115 0.60 -21.53 21.46
CA CYS A 115 1.36 -21.79 22.69
C CYS A 115 0.58 -21.52 23.98
N LYS A 116 -0.31 -20.52 23.96
CA LYS A 116 -1.20 -20.23 25.09
C LYS A 116 -2.25 -21.33 25.25
N VAL A 117 -2.79 -21.85 24.15
CA VAL A 117 -3.79 -22.94 24.18
C VAL A 117 -3.18 -24.24 24.69
N LEU A 118 -1.91 -24.52 24.34
CA LEU A 118 -1.23 -25.77 24.70
C LEU A 118 -0.59 -25.76 26.09
N CYS A 119 -0.40 -24.59 26.71
CA CYS A 119 0.22 -24.51 28.02
C CYS A 119 -0.81 -24.77 29.13
N PRO A 120 -0.69 -25.85 29.93
CA PRO A 120 -1.66 -26.17 30.97
C PRO A 120 -1.70 -25.16 32.13
N GLU A 121 -0.61 -24.41 32.33
CA GLU A 121 -0.46 -23.45 33.44
C GLU A 121 -0.61 -21.98 33.00
N ASP A 122 -1.09 -21.73 31.77
CA ASP A 122 -1.26 -20.38 31.22
C ASP A 122 0.03 -19.52 31.29
N ALA A 123 1.19 -20.15 31.05
CA ALA A 123 2.51 -19.48 31.06
C ALA A 123 2.79 -18.63 29.81
N PHE A 124 1.80 -18.47 28.91
CA PHE A 124 1.91 -17.63 27.73
C PHE A 124 0.76 -16.63 27.65
N GLU A 125 1.10 -15.37 27.42
CA GLU A 125 0.16 -14.31 27.08
C GLU A 125 0.29 -13.92 25.61
N ILE A 126 -0.81 -13.49 25.00
CA ILE A 126 -0.81 -12.94 23.64
C ILE A 126 -1.15 -11.47 23.73
N ASN A 127 -0.13 -10.64 23.64
CA ASN A 127 -0.25 -9.22 23.88
C ASN A 127 -0.13 -8.44 22.56
N PRO A 128 -0.94 -7.38 22.37
CA PRO A 128 -0.75 -6.47 21.26
C PRO A 128 0.57 -5.73 21.44
N VAL A 129 1.31 -5.56 20.35
CA VAL A 129 2.60 -4.88 20.33
C VAL A 129 2.59 -3.82 19.26
N LYS A 130 3.32 -2.72 19.49
CA LYS A 130 3.39 -1.62 18.53
C LYS A 130 3.83 -2.16 17.17
N SER A 131 2.95 -2.08 16.18
CA SER A 131 3.12 -2.63 14.83
C SER A 131 3.55 -1.59 13.81
N GLY A 132 3.46 -0.32 14.17
CA GLY A 132 3.71 0.79 13.27
C GLY A 132 3.14 2.09 13.80
N GLU A 133 3.00 3.03 12.88
CA GLU A 133 2.48 4.37 13.11
C GLU A 133 1.53 4.74 11.95
N ILE A 134 0.49 5.50 12.25
CA ILE A 134 -0.33 6.21 11.26
C ILE A 134 0.05 7.68 11.37
N ILE A 135 0.40 8.28 10.24
CA ILE A 135 0.90 9.65 10.15
C ILE A 135 -0.06 10.44 9.26
N LYS A 136 -0.42 11.65 9.69
CA LYS A 136 -1.28 12.58 8.96
C LYS A 136 -0.68 13.98 8.98
N TYR A 137 -0.77 14.68 7.84
CA TYR A 137 -0.52 16.11 7.74
C TYR A 137 -1.22 16.72 6.52
N GLU A 138 -1.21 18.05 6.41
CA GLU A 138 -1.55 18.76 5.18
C GLU A 138 -0.27 18.97 4.35
N THR A 139 -0.31 18.58 3.08
CA THR A 139 0.83 18.73 2.16
C THR A 139 1.14 20.21 1.92
N ASP A 140 2.37 20.50 1.51
CA ASP A 140 2.78 21.82 1.00
C ASP A 140 1.85 22.37 -0.09
N ILE A 141 1.32 21.50 -0.96
CA ILE A 141 0.33 21.83 -1.99
C ILE A 141 -1.04 22.22 -1.38
N GLY A 142 -1.42 21.64 -0.23
CA GLY A 142 -2.59 22.06 0.55
C GLY A 142 -3.72 21.03 0.71
N PHE A 143 -3.47 19.75 0.46
CA PHE A 143 -4.45 18.68 0.70
C PHE A 143 -3.94 17.68 1.75
N PRO A 144 -4.83 16.99 2.49
CA PRO A 144 -4.42 16.03 3.50
C PRO A 144 -3.82 14.75 2.89
N LEU A 145 -2.69 14.32 3.46
CA LEU A 145 -2.07 13.01 3.24
C LEU A 145 -2.11 12.21 4.54
N ILE A 146 -2.52 10.95 4.44
CA ILE A 146 -2.53 9.99 5.55
C ILE A 146 -1.81 8.73 5.08
N TYR A 147 -0.91 8.20 5.90
CA TYR A 147 -0.22 6.96 5.56
C TYR A 147 0.13 6.15 6.79
N GLY A 148 0.35 4.85 6.58
CA GLY A 148 0.86 3.96 7.60
C GLY A 148 2.35 3.73 7.40
N LYS A 149 3.07 3.49 8.49
CA LYS A 149 4.46 3.07 8.47
C LYS A 149 4.63 1.87 9.39
N THR A 150 4.94 0.71 8.84
CA THR A 150 5.16 -0.51 9.64
C THR A 150 6.45 -0.38 10.45
N LYS A 151 6.42 -0.95 11.66
CA LYS A 151 7.62 -1.14 12.47
C LYS A 151 8.29 -2.44 12.04
N LEU A 152 9.62 -2.44 11.95
CA LEU A 152 10.42 -3.64 11.65
C LEU A 152 10.02 -4.81 12.58
N GLY A 153 9.81 -6.00 11.98
CA GLY A 153 9.38 -7.21 12.69
C GLY A 153 7.86 -7.32 12.89
N SER A 154 7.08 -6.38 12.34
CA SER A 154 5.62 -6.46 12.30
C SER A 154 5.16 -7.28 11.10
N THR A 155 4.08 -8.03 11.30
CA THR A 155 3.64 -9.06 10.33
C THR A 155 2.26 -8.75 9.73
N THR A 156 1.62 -7.68 10.20
CA THR A 156 0.22 -7.34 9.86
C THR A 156 0.10 -6.12 8.94
N SER A 157 0.92 -6.02 7.88
CA SER A 157 0.87 -4.87 6.95
C SER A 157 -0.53 -4.67 6.34
N GLY A 158 -1.27 -5.76 6.06
CA GLY A 158 -2.66 -5.66 5.55
C GLY A 158 -3.68 -5.12 6.56
N LEU A 159 -3.50 -5.43 7.85
CA LEU A 159 -4.36 -4.88 8.91
C LEU A 159 -4.05 -3.40 9.12
N LEU A 160 -2.76 -3.01 9.06
CA LEU A 160 -2.36 -1.60 9.11
C LEU A 160 -2.95 -0.79 7.94
N VAL A 161 -2.95 -1.32 6.71
CA VAL A 161 -3.66 -0.68 5.58
C VAL A 161 -5.13 -0.44 5.89
N SER A 162 -5.80 -1.42 6.52
CA SER A 162 -7.20 -1.29 6.91
C SER A 162 -7.39 -0.22 7.99
N GLU A 163 -6.47 -0.12 8.95
CA GLU A 163 -6.49 0.93 9.96
C GLU A 163 -6.22 2.33 9.38
N VAL A 164 -5.30 2.48 8.42
CA VAL A 164 -5.08 3.75 7.70
C VAL A 164 -6.38 4.22 7.04
N LYS A 165 -7.07 3.32 6.34
CA LYS A 165 -8.36 3.61 5.70
C LYS A 165 -9.46 3.92 6.72
N TRP A 166 -9.48 3.25 7.86
CA TRP A 166 -10.44 3.52 8.92
C TRP A 166 -10.16 4.85 9.63
N HIS A 167 -8.89 5.15 9.92
CA HIS A 167 -8.46 6.43 10.46
C HIS A 167 -8.79 7.58 9.50
N ALA A 168 -8.71 7.36 8.18
CA ALA A 168 -9.17 8.35 7.21
C ALA A 168 -10.65 8.71 7.39
N THR A 169 -11.52 7.80 7.83
CA THR A 169 -12.94 8.11 8.04
C THR A 169 -13.21 8.96 9.27
N SER A 170 -12.27 9.05 10.22
CA SER A 170 -12.47 9.78 11.48
C SER A 170 -12.02 11.24 11.41
N ILE A 171 -11.32 11.64 10.34
CA ILE A 171 -10.83 13.01 10.18
C ILE A 171 -11.93 13.93 9.66
N LYS A 172 -11.88 15.20 10.04
CA LYS A 172 -12.90 16.20 9.71
C LYS A 172 -13.06 16.37 8.19
N GLU A 173 -11.93 16.41 7.49
CA GLU A 173 -11.82 16.63 6.05
C GLU A 173 -12.48 15.51 5.23
N PHE A 174 -12.66 14.32 5.82
CA PHE A 174 -13.28 13.17 5.14
C PHE A 174 -14.71 13.43 4.72
N ASN A 175 -15.48 14.17 5.53
CA ASN A 175 -16.87 14.46 5.21
C ASN A 175 -17.03 15.46 4.07
N ASP A 176 -16.03 16.32 3.87
CA ASP A 176 -16.01 17.34 2.82
C ASP A 176 -15.35 16.83 1.53
N ALA A 177 -14.61 15.72 1.61
CA ALA A 177 -13.93 15.11 0.49
C ALA A 177 -14.90 14.47 -0.51
N ASN A 178 -14.69 14.75 -1.78
CA ASN A 178 -15.43 14.11 -2.87
C ASN A 178 -14.56 13.16 -3.71
N LEU A 179 -13.25 13.18 -3.50
CA LEU A 179 -12.30 12.26 -4.10
C LEU A 179 -11.29 11.78 -3.06
N ILE A 180 -11.12 10.45 -2.98
CA ILE A 180 -10.04 9.81 -2.24
C ILE A 180 -9.15 9.09 -3.25
N LEU A 181 -7.87 9.46 -3.29
CA LEU A 181 -6.87 8.80 -4.09
C LEU A 181 -5.97 7.95 -3.19
N ILE A 182 -5.79 6.68 -3.54
CA ILE A 182 -5.03 5.73 -2.72
C ILE A 182 -3.82 5.23 -3.50
N ASP A 183 -2.62 5.42 -2.94
CA ASP A 183 -1.42 4.74 -3.40
C ASP A 183 -1.36 3.34 -2.78
N GLY A 184 -1.56 2.30 -3.59
CA GLY A 184 -1.55 0.91 -3.09
C GLY A 184 -0.15 0.33 -2.97
N PRO A 185 0.05 -0.77 -2.24
CA PRO A 185 1.32 -1.50 -2.23
C PRO A 185 1.53 -2.28 -3.53
N PRO A 186 2.76 -2.73 -3.83
CA PRO A 186 3.01 -3.65 -4.93
C PRO A 186 2.52 -5.07 -4.63
N GLY A 187 2.19 -5.82 -5.69
CA GLY A 187 1.90 -7.26 -5.60
C GLY A 187 0.40 -7.57 -5.60
N ILE A 188 0.05 -8.66 -4.91
CA ILE A 188 -1.32 -9.20 -4.81
C ILE A 188 -1.63 -9.73 -3.38
N GLY A 189 -0.83 -9.35 -2.40
CA GLY A 189 -0.93 -9.86 -1.03
C GLY A 189 -2.02 -9.17 -0.21
N CYS A 190 -2.10 -9.51 1.08
CA CYS A 190 -3.05 -8.92 2.03
C CYS A 190 -3.07 -7.37 2.03
N PRO A 191 -1.93 -6.66 1.92
CA PRO A 191 -1.94 -5.19 1.82
C PRO A 191 -2.68 -4.67 0.58
N VAL A 192 -2.55 -5.34 -0.56
CA VAL A 192 -3.25 -4.97 -1.81
C VAL A 192 -4.74 -5.27 -1.68
N ILE A 193 -5.10 -6.43 -1.14
CA ILE A 193 -6.50 -6.82 -0.86
C ILE A 193 -7.17 -5.79 0.06
N ALA A 194 -6.51 -5.39 1.16
CA ALA A 194 -7.02 -4.37 2.07
C ALA A 194 -7.18 -3.00 1.37
N THR A 195 -6.25 -2.65 0.48
CA THR A 195 -6.31 -1.42 -0.33
C THR A 195 -7.52 -1.42 -1.26
N VAL A 196 -7.71 -2.50 -2.04
CA VAL A 196 -8.77 -2.56 -3.06
C VAL A 196 -10.17 -2.71 -2.49
N SER A 197 -10.30 -3.24 -1.28
CA SER A 197 -11.60 -3.42 -0.63
C SER A 197 -12.36 -2.09 -0.49
N GLY A 198 -13.55 -1.99 -1.09
CA GLY A 198 -14.39 -0.80 -1.02
C GLY A 198 -13.92 0.39 -1.86
N LEU A 199 -13.11 0.16 -2.90
CA LEU A 199 -12.85 1.15 -3.96
C LEU A 199 -13.97 1.19 -5.00
N ASP A 200 -14.17 2.36 -5.60
CA ASP A 200 -15.12 2.56 -6.71
C ASP A 200 -14.45 2.34 -8.07
N TYR A 201 -13.14 2.57 -8.16
CA TYR A 201 -12.37 2.41 -9.39
C TYR A 201 -10.90 2.10 -9.11
N ILE A 202 -10.25 1.35 -10.01
CA ILE A 202 -8.82 1.02 -9.91
C ILE A 202 -8.05 1.51 -11.14
N VAL A 203 -6.88 2.11 -10.90
CA VAL A 203 -5.88 2.38 -11.92
C VAL A 203 -4.75 1.37 -11.76
N ALA A 204 -4.66 0.41 -12.69
CA ALA A 204 -3.57 -0.57 -12.71
C ALA A 204 -2.41 -0.02 -13.54
N ILE A 205 -1.24 0.19 -12.92
CA ILE A 205 -0.04 0.66 -13.61
C ILE A 205 0.93 -0.50 -13.87
N THR A 206 1.47 -0.56 -15.09
CA THR A 206 2.49 -1.56 -15.49
C THR A 206 3.53 -0.95 -16.42
N GLU A 207 4.57 -1.71 -16.76
CA GLU A 207 5.56 -1.39 -17.79
C GLU A 207 5.69 -2.56 -18.79
N PRO A 208 6.10 -2.32 -20.05
CA PRO A 208 6.14 -3.34 -21.11
C PRO A 208 7.36 -4.28 -20.96
N THR A 209 7.45 -5.00 -19.84
CA THR A 209 8.46 -6.02 -19.54
C THR A 209 7.81 -7.39 -19.35
N PRO A 210 8.55 -8.52 -19.50
CA PRO A 210 8.00 -9.85 -19.26
C PRO A 210 7.38 -10.00 -17.86
N SER A 211 8.07 -9.49 -16.83
CA SER A 211 7.55 -9.48 -15.46
C SER A 211 6.34 -8.54 -15.32
N GLY A 212 6.40 -7.34 -15.91
CA GLY A 212 5.28 -6.40 -15.88
C GLY A 212 3.98 -6.96 -16.44
N LEU A 213 4.04 -7.78 -17.51
CA LEU A 213 2.88 -8.46 -18.06
C LEU A 213 2.33 -9.55 -17.12
N HIS A 214 3.21 -10.41 -16.62
CA HIS A 214 2.83 -11.51 -15.72
C HIS A 214 2.24 -11.00 -14.39
N ASP A 215 2.84 -9.96 -13.82
CA ASP A 215 2.40 -9.40 -12.56
C ASP A 215 1.11 -8.60 -12.73
N LEU A 216 0.95 -7.89 -13.86
CA LEU A 216 -0.32 -7.24 -14.20
C LEU A 216 -1.44 -8.27 -14.37
N SER A 217 -1.22 -9.39 -15.05
CA SER A 217 -2.28 -10.39 -15.25
C SER A 217 -2.78 -10.95 -13.92
N ARG A 218 -1.87 -11.22 -12.97
CA ARG A 218 -2.23 -11.67 -11.61
C ARG A 218 -2.96 -10.59 -10.81
N ALA A 219 -2.52 -9.33 -10.92
CA ALA A 219 -3.21 -8.22 -10.26
C ALA A 219 -4.63 -8.04 -10.81
N ILE A 220 -4.82 -8.15 -12.13
CA ILE A 220 -6.14 -8.09 -12.77
C ILE A 220 -7.02 -9.26 -12.34
N GLU A 221 -6.50 -10.49 -12.31
CA GLU A 221 -7.22 -11.67 -11.82
C GLU A 221 -7.73 -11.45 -10.38
N MET A 222 -6.91 -10.87 -9.51
CA MET A 222 -7.30 -10.51 -8.15
C MET A 222 -8.38 -9.42 -8.16
N VAL A 223 -8.21 -8.33 -8.92
CA VAL A 223 -9.19 -7.22 -9.00
C VAL A 223 -10.55 -7.71 -9.52
N ASN A 224 -10.57 -8.61 -10.50
CA ASN A 224 -11.80 -9.18 -11.04
C ASN A 224 -12.64 -9.90 -9.98
N GLN A 225 -12.03 -10.43 -8.90
CA GLN A 225 -12.76 -11.05 -7.80
C GLN A 225 -13.60 -10.05 -6.99
N PHE A 226 -13.24 -8.75 -7.03
CA PHE A 226 -13.95 -7.68 -6.33
C PHE A 226 -15.03 -7.00 -7.20
N ASN A 227 -15.12 -7.33 -8.49
CA ASN A 227 -16.01 -6.68 -9.46
C ASN A 227 -15.86 -5.14 -9.49
N ILE A 228 -14.65 -4.64 -9.27
CA ILE A 228 -14.36 -3.20 -9.31
C ILE A 228 -13.91 -2.83 -10.73
N PRO A 229 -14.53 -1.82 -11.36
CA PRO A 229 -14.09 -1.36 -12.67
C PRO A 229 -12.66 -0.80 -12.59
N PHE A 230 -11.87 -1.05 -13.63
CA PHE A 230 -10.47 -0.62 -13.66
C PHE A 230 -10.01 -0.19 -15.05
N GLY A 231 -8.97 0.63 -15.06
CA GLY A 231 -8.27 1.04 -16.28
C GLY A 231 -6.76 0.90 -16.12
N ILE A 232 -6.06 0.76 -17.25
CA ILE A 232 -4.63 0.45 -17.28
C ILE A 232 -3.83 1.68 -17.71
N VAL A 233 -2.77 1.99 -16.97
CA VAL A 233 -1.73 2.94 -17.38
C VAL A 233 -0.45 2.16 -17.70
N ILE A 234 0.10 2.39 -18.89
CA ILE A 234 1.36 1.78 -19.31
C ILE A 234 2.46 2.83 -19.15
N ASN A 235 3.31 2.64 -18.16
CA ASN A 235 4.50 3.46 -17.94
C ASN A 235 5.70 2.94 -18.75
N LYS A 236 6.66 3.81 -19.03
CA LYS A 236 7.82 3.56 -19.91
C LYS A 236 7.39 2.89 -21.22
N ALA A 237 6.32 3.41 -21.82
CA ALA A 237 5.60 2.78 -22.91
C ALA A 237 6.41 2.67 -24.21
N ASP A 238 7.49 3.44 -24.34
CA ASP A 238 8.43 3.51 -25.45
C ASP A 238 9.61 2.51 -25.33
N LEU A 239 9.68 1.73 -24.25
CA LEU A 239 10.64 0.64 -24.13
C LEU A 239 10.43 -0.37 -25.28
N LYS A 240 11.45 -0.47 -26.14
CA LYS A 240 11.47 -1.40 -27.26
C LYS A 240 11.72 -2.81 -26.76
N SER A 241 10.66 -3.57 -26.52
CA SER A 241 10.73 -4.97 -26.10
C SER A 241 9.76 -5.84 -26.89
N ALA A 242 10.08 -7.12 -27.05
CA ALA A 242 9.11 -8.10 -27.57
C ALA A 242 7.85 -8.16 -26.70
N SER A 243 8.00 -7.90 -25.40
CA SER A 243 6.92 -7.86 -24.40
C SER A 243 5.93 -6.72 -24.62
N GLN A 244 6.33 -5.62 -25.25
CA GLN A 244 5.41 -4.53 -25.59
C GLN A 244 4.28 -5.02 -26.51
N LYS A 245 4.61 -5.83 -27.53
CA LYS A 245 3.61 -6.42 -28.43
C LYS A 245 2.70 -7.42 -27.69
N GLN A 246 3.27 -8.20 -26.78
CA GLN A 246 2.53 -9.17 -25.99
C GLN A 246 1.57 -8.49 -25.03
N LEU A 247 2.01 -7.42 -24.35
CA LEU A 247 1.18 -6.63 -23.45
C LEU A 247 0.00 -5.98 -24.18
N ASN A 248 0.24 -5.35 -25.33
CA ASN A 248 -0.84 -4.77 -26.13
C ASN A 248 -1.86 -5.83 -26.55
N LYS A 249 -1.38 -6.99 -27.05
CA LYS A 249 -2.25 -8.10 -27.45
C LYS A 249 -3.04 -8.67 -26.28
N TYR A 250 -2.45 -8.74 -25.09
CA TYR A 250 -3.14 -9.18 -23.88
C TYR A 250 -4.28 -8.22 -23.50
N ILE A 251 -3.99 -6.91 -23.45
CA ILE A 251 -4.97 -5.88 -23.11
C ILE A 251 -6.11 -5.84 -24.13
N GLU A 252 -5.79 -5.88 -25.43
CA GLU A 252 -6.78 -5.90 -26.51
C GLU A 252 -7.67 -7.14 -26.45
N LYS A 253 -7.08 -8.32 -26.23
CA LYS A 253 -7.84 -9.58 -26.13
C LYS A 253 -8.77 -9.60 -24.92
N ALA A 254 -8.34 -9.03 -23.80
CA ALA A 254 -9.12 -8.99 -22.57
C ALA A 254 -10.14 -7.84 -22.54
N GLY A 255 -10.07 -6.92 -23.51
CA GLY A 255 -11.00 -5.79 -23.63
C GLY A 255 -10.83 -4.74 -22.52
N HIS A 256 -9.66 -4.68 -21.87
CA HIS A 256 -9.42 -3.74 -20.78
C HIS A 256 -9.18 -2.32 -21.29
N GLU A 257 -9.73 -1.32 -20.58
CA GLU A 257 -9.57 0.08 -20.96
C GLU A 257 -8.14 0.58 -20.66
N ILE A 258 -7.49 1.17 -21.67
CA ILE A 258 -6.20 1.88 -21.49
C ILE A 258 -6.50 3.34 -21.17
N LEU A 259 -6.18 3.80 -19.96
CA LEU A 259 -6.30 5.19 -19.55
C LEU A 259 -5.23 6.08 -20.21
N GLY A 260 -4.03 5.53 -20.41
CA GLY A 260 -3.00 6.22 -21.17
C GLY A 260 -1.64 5.54 -21.11
N ARG A 261 -0.66 6.20 -21.73
CA ARG A 261 0.71 5.75 -21.87
C ARG A 261 1.64 6.88 -21.47
N ILE A 262 2.62 6.56 -20.64
CA ILE A 262 3.67 7.49 -20.20
C ILE A 262 4.98 6.95 -20.78
N ASN A 263 5.68 7.76 -21.58
CA ASN A 263 7.00 7.39 -22.09
C ASN A 263 8.06 7.58 -21.00
N PHE A 264 9.22 6.95 -21.18
CA PHE A 264 10.37 7.20 -20.33
C PHE A 264 10.76 8.68 -20.40
N ASP A 265 10.86 9.30 -19.23
CA ASP A 265 11.14 10.73 -19.08
C ASP A 265 11.97 10.94 -17.80
N LEU A 266 13.14 11.56 -17.96
CA LEU A 266 14.06 11.83 -16.84
C LEU A 266 13.55 12.95 -15.92
N SER A 267 12.57 13.74 -16.35
CA SER A 267 11.94 14.74 -15.48
C SER A 267 11.21 14.11 -14.29
N ILE A 268 10.78 12.84 -14.38
CA ILE A 268 10.12 12.14 -13.25
C ILE A 268 11.09 11.95 -12.07
N PRO A 269 12.23 11.25 -12.22
CA PRO A 269 13.18 11.10 -11.10
C PRO A 269 13.82 12.42 -10.70
N GLU A 270 13.97 13.38 -11.62
CA GLU A 270 14.45 14.72 -11.29
C GLU A 270 13.47 15.44 -10.35
N ALA A 271 12.18 15.50 -10.70
CA ALA A 271 11.14 16.09 -9.85
C ALA A 271 11.07 15.45 -8.46
N MET A 272 11.18 14.11 -8.40
CA MET A 272 11.22 13.39 -7.11
C MET A 272 12.42 13.80 -6.26
N SER A 273 13.56 14.17 -6.85
CA SER A 273 14.72 14.66 -6.09
C SER A 273 14.51 16.04 -5.47
N TYR A 274 13.53 16.80 -5.99
CA TYR A 274 13.08 18.08 -5.43
C TYR A 274 11.84 17.92 -4.53
N ALA A 275 11.41 16.69 -4.23
CA ALA A 275 10.19 16.41 -3.47
C ALA A 275 8.94 17.06 -4.10
N GLU A 276 8.83 17.04 -5.43
CA GLU A 276 7.71 17.61 -6.17
C GLU A 276 7.11 16.62 -7.18
N PRO A 277 5.80 16.68 -7.45
CA PRO A 277 5.20 15.99 -8.59
C PRO A 277 5.76 16.50 -9.93
N VAL A 278 6.00 15.60 -10.89
CA VAL A 278 6.56 15.98 -12.21
C VAL A 278 5.70 17.00 -12.95
N VAL A 279 4.38 16.96 -12.74
CA VAL A 279 3.40 17.88 -13.34
C VAL A 279 3.52 19.32 -12.84
N ASP A 280 4.15 19.52 -11.70
CA ASP A 280 4.44 20.84 -11.12
C ASP A 280 5.86 21.26 -11.46
N TYR A 281 6.84 20.36 -11.27
CA TYR A 281 8.26 20.61 -11.53
C TYR A 281 8.56 20.88 -13.01
N ALA A 282 8.00 20.06 -13.92
CA ALA A 282 8.21 20.14 -15.36
C ALA A 282 6.88 19.99 -16.13
N PRO A 283 6.00 21.01 -16.12
CA PRO A 283 4.66 20.93 -16.70
C PRO A 283 4.65 20.61 -18.21
N GLU A 284 5.68 21.06 -18.92
CA GLU A 284 5.84 20.87 -20.37
C GLU A 284 6.51 19.54 -20.75
N SER A 285 6.90 18.70 -19.78
CA SER A 285 7.54 17.41 -20.08
C SER A 285 6.56 16.44 -20.75
N VAL A 286 7.11 15.46 -21.48
CA VAL A 286 6.28 14.46 -22.16
C VAL A 286 5.50 13.61 -21.15
N ALA A 287 6.08 13.35 -19.97
CA ALA A 287 5.40 12.68 -18.88
C ALA A 287 4.25 13.52 -18.32
N SER A 288 4.48 14.81 -18.04
CA SER A 288 3.45 15.70 -17.47
C SER A 288 2.26 15.85 -18.41
N GLN A 289 2.49 16.03 -19.71
CA GLN A 289 1.43 16.08 -20.70
C GLN A 289 0.66 14.75 -20.80
N ALA A 290 1.35 13.62 -20.71
CA ALA A 290 0.71 12.30 -20.71
C ALA A 290 -0.16 12.06 -19.47
N ILE A 291 0.33 12.44 -18.27
CA ILE A 291 -0.41 12.31 -17.02
C ILE A 291 -1.64 13.22 -17.00
N ASN A 292 -1.54 14.45 -17.52
CA ASN A 292 -2.70 15.33 -17.70
C ASN A 292 -3.79 14.69 -18.57
N ARG A 293 -3.41 14.06 -19.69
CA ARG A 293 -4.36 13.31 -20.55
C ARG A 293 -4.97 12.11 -19.83
N ILE A 294 -4.17 11.39 -19.02
CA ILE A 294 -4.65 10.29 -18.18
C ILE A 294 -5.69 10.80 -17.19
N TYR A 295 -5.43 11.91 -16.50
CA TYR A 295 -6.37 12.52 -15.56
C TYR A 295 -7.69 12.92 -16.24
N ILE A 296 -7.64 13.59 -17.40
CA ILE A 296 -8.84 13.97 -18.17
C ILE A 296 -9.66 12.73 -18.52
N LYS A 297 -9.01 11.67 -19.02
CA LYS A 297 -9.71 10.42 -19.35
C LYS A 297 -10.27 9.74 -18.11
N LEU A 298 -9.53 9.70 -17.01
CA LEU A 298 -10.00 9.17 -15.73
C LEU A 298 -11.25 9.92 -15.26
N LYS A 299 -11.27 11.27 -15.30
CA LYS A 299 -12.45 12.08 -14.96
C LYS A 299 -13.66 11.71 -15.81
N GLN A 300 -13.48 11.48 -17.12
CA GLN A 300 -14.56 11.05 -18.01
C GLN A 300 -15.09 9.65 -17.70
N VAL A 301 -14.22 8.72 -17.29
CA VAL A 301 -14.63 7.36 -16.88
C VAL A 301 -15.41 7.42 -15.57
N LEU A 302 -14.90 8.17 -14.59
CA LEU A 302 -15.55 8.33 -13.28
C LEU A 302 -16.91 9.00 -13.37
N ALA A 303 -17.11 9.92 -14.31
CA ALA A 303 -18.40 10.57 -14.54
C ALA A 303 -19.49 9.61 -15.07
N LYS A 304 -19.10 8.44 -15.60
CA LYS A 304 -20.03 7.41 -16.10
C LYS A 304 -20.37 6.35 -15.05
N LEU A 305 -19.63 6.32 -13.94
CA LEU A 305 -19.79 5.40 -12.81
C LEU A 305 -20.60 6.04 -11.70
#